data_AF-A0A2A9N9W2-F1
#
_entry.id   AF-A0A2A9N9W2-F1
#
_cell.length_a   1.000
_cell.length_b   1.000
_cell.length_c   1.000
_cell.angle_alpha   90.00
_cell.angle_beta   90.00
_cell.angle_gamma   90.00
#
_symmetry.space_group_name_H-M   'P 1'
#
loop_
_entity.id
_entity.type
_entity.pdbx_description
1 polymer ?
#
loop_
_entity_poly.entity_id
_entity_poly.type
_entity_poly.pdbx_seq_one_letter_code
_entity_poly.pdbx_strand_id
1 'polypeptide(L)' 'RGGRLEYLVKWKGYPVEESTWEPAENMTNAQDTAFHDKRPAAPRRIALINLDFRHYENSTEPWVPRRLFGW' A
#
# COMPACT_ATOMS: atom_id res chain seq x y z
N ARG A 1 10.97 -9.80 10.49
CA ARG A 1 11.26 -8.40 10.89
C ARG A 1 10.41 -7.50 10.01
N GLY A 2 9.48 -6.73 10.57
CA GLY A 2 8.63 -5.82 9.78
C GLY A 2 9.43 -4.59 9.34
N GLY A 3 9.46 -4.31 8.04
CA GLY A 3 10.08 -3.09 7.51
C GLY A 3 9.23 -1.88 7.90
N ARG A 4 9.86 -0.86 8.50
CA ARG A 4 9.23 0.44 8.73
C ARG A 4 9.37 1.28 7.46
N LEU A 5 8.39 2.14 7.22
CA LEU A 5 8.42 3.05 6.07
C LEU A 5 9.39 4.19 6.35
N GLU A 6 10.36 4.38 5.47
CA GLU A 6 11.38 5.43 5.53
C GLU A 6 11.43 6.17 4.20
N TYR A 7 11.74 7.46 4.25
CA TYR A 7 11.87 8.35 3.10
C TYR A 7 13.30 8.86 3.00
N LEU A 8 13.84 8.89 1.79
CA LEU A 8 15.12 9.55 1.52
C LEU A 8 14.87 11.06 1.32
N VAL A 9 15.41 11.88 2.22
CA VAL A 9 15.12 13.30 2.30
C VAL A 9 16.27 14.11 1.75
N LYS A 10 15.96 14.93 0.75
CA LYS A 10 16.89 15.95 0.26
C LYS A 10 16.75 17.22 1.10
N TRP A 11 17.79 17.56 1.86
CA TRP A 11 17.81 18.74 2.72
C TRP A 11 18.03 20.04 1.92
N LYS A 12 17.43 21.14 2.39
CA LYS A 12 17.61 22.46 1.77
C LYS A 12 18.99 23.02 2.13
N GLY A 13 19.77 23.43 1.14
CA GLY A 13 21.12 23.97 1.33
C GLY A 13 22.23 22.91 1.36
N TYR A 14 21.86 21.63 1.28
CA TYR A 14 22.79 20.51 1.24
C TYR A 14 22.78 19.83 -0.14
N PRO A 15 23.91 19.20 -0.53
CA PRO A 15 23.99 18.42 -1.75
C PRO A 15 23.17 17.12 -1.62
N VAL A 16 22.86 16.47 -2.75
CA VAL A 16 21.95 15.30 -2.75
C VAL A 16 22.60 14.08 -2.10
N GLU A 17 23.93 14.03 -2.11
CA GLU A 17 24.77 13.01 -1.50
C GLU A 17 24.64 12.98 0.03
N GLU A 18 24.23 14.09 0.63
CA GLU A 18 23.96 14.22 2.07
C GLU A 18 22.48 13.97 2.42
N SER A 19 21.71 13.37 1.51
CA SER A 19 20.33 12.96 1.82
C SER A 19 20.33 11.83 2.85
N THR A 20 19.40 11.90 3.82
CA THR A 20 19.28 10.91 4.90
C THR A 20 17.98 10.14 4.80
N TRP A 21 17.98 8.90 5.32
CA TRP A 21 16.76 8.11 5.49
C TRP A 21 16.06 8.52 6.77
N GLU A 22 14.89 9.13 6.64
CA GLU A 22 14.06 9.57 7.76
C GLU A 22 12.82 8.67 7.88
N PRO A 23 12.42 8.27 9.10
CA PRO A 23 11.21 7.51 9.30
C PRO A 23 9.97 8.31 8.89
N ALA A 24 8.92 7.62 8.44
CA ALA A 24 7.65 8.26 8.06
C ALA A 24 7.03 9.09 9.20
N GLU A 25 7.32 8.78 10.46
CA GLU A 25 6.86 9.58 11.60
C GLU A 25 7.46 11.00 11.64
N ASN A 26 8.68 11.20 11.12
CA ASN A 26 9.32 12.51 11.05
C ASN A 26 8.68 13.41 9.97
N MET A 27 7.92 12.83 9.04
CA MET A 27 7.27 13.53 7.92
C MET A 27 5.88 14.07 8.26
N THR A 28 5.48 14.09 9.53
CA THR A 28 4.17 14.58 9.97
C THR A 28 3.85 16.02 9.56
N ASN A 29 4.86 16.88 9.42
CA ASN A 29 4.71 18.27 8.98
C ASN A 29 4.90 18.47 7.47
N ALA A 30 5.34 17.45 6.73
CA ALA A 30 5.48 17.50 5.29
C ALA A 30 4.18 17.02 4.64
N GLN A 31 3.64 17.78 3.68
CA GLN A 31 2.50 17.31 2.87
C GLN A 31 2.98 16.19 1.93
N ASP A 32 2.95 14.95 2.43
CA ASP A 32 3.37 13.74 1.70
C ASP A 32 2.43 13.42 0.51
N THR A 33 1.23 14.00 0.48
CA THR A 33 0.24 13.77 -0.59
C THR A 33 0.80 14.07 -1.97
N ALA A 34 1.45 15.22 -2.15
CA ALA A 34 1.99 15.62 -3.46
C ALA A 34 3.11 14.70 -3.97
N PHE A 35 3.82 14.02 -3.07
CA PHE A 35 4.84 13.03 -3.45
C PHE A 35 4.18 11.74 -3.94
N HIS A 36 3.20 11.22 -3.21
CA HIS A 36 2.48 9.98 -3.56
C HIS A 36 1.55 10.15 -4.76
N ASP A 37 0.97 11.33 -4.97
CA ASP A 37 0.16 11.63 -6.17
C ASP A 37 1.00 11.48 -7.45
N LYS A 38 2.26 11.92 -7.40
CA LYS A 38 3.20 11.76 -8.52
C LYS A 38 3.79 10.35 -8.62
N ARG A 39 3.72 9.57 -7.53
CA ARG A 39 4.32 8.23 -7.40
C ARG A 39 3.34 7.27 -6.73
N PRO A 40 2.24 6.88 -7.40
CA PRO A 40 1.19 6.07 -6.78
C PRO A 40 1.66 4.66 -6.39
N ALA A 41 2.75 4.17 -6.99
CA ALA A 41 3.40 2.90 -6.67
C ALA A 41 4.38 2.99 -5.49
N ALA A 42 4.64 4.20 -4.96
CA ALA A 42 5.49 4.34 -3.78
C ALA A 42 4.87 3.58 -2.58
N PRO A 43 5.69 2.94 -1.74
CA PRO A 43 5.21 2.31 -0.54
C PRO A 43 4.47 3.33 0.34
N ARG A 44 3.24 2.99 0.73
CA ARG A 44 2.40 3.80 1.60
C ARG A 44 1.78 2.93 2.67
N ARG A 45 1.52 3.50 3.84
CA ARG A 45 0.78 2.79 4.88
C ARG A 45 -0.61 2.47 4.32
N ILE A 46 -0.93 1.18 4.22
CA ILE A 46 -2.27 0.75 3.83
C ILE A 46 -3.21 1.23 4.94
N ALA A 47 -3.99 2.28 4.65
CA ALA A 47 -5.13 2.62 5.47
C ALA A 47 -6.15 1.49 5.24
N LEU A 48 -6.20 0.52 6.16
CA LEU A 48 -7.16 -0.59 6.16
C LEU A 48 -8.62 -0.11 6.02
N ILE A 49 -8.86 1.17 6.29
CA ILE A 49 -10.15 1.87 6.24
C ILE A 49 -10.73 1.93 4.82
N ASN A 50 -9.90 1.87 3.76
CA ASN A 50 -10.36 2.00 2.37
C ASN A 50 -10.27 0.70 1.56
N LEU A 51 -10.00 -0.44 2.23
CA LEU A 51 -10.18 -1.74 1.60
C LEU A 51 -11.63 -2.15 1.79
N ASP A 52 -12.51 -1.70 0.91
CA ASP A 52 -13.84 -2.27 0.78
C ASP A 52 -13.70 -3.69 0.26
N PHE A 53 -13.65 -4.65 1.19
CA PHE A 53 -13.76 -6.06 0.87
C PHE A 53 -15.14 -6.28 0.25
N ARG A 54 -15.17 -6.28 -1.09
CA ARG A 54 -16.35 -6.68 -1.84
C ARG A 54 -16.71 -8.10 -1.44
N HIS A 55 -18.00 -8.36 -1.31
CA HIS A 55 -18.51 -9.71 -1.13
C HIS A 55 -17.91 -10.60 -2.23
N TYR A 56 -17.30 -11.71 -1.85
CA TYR A 56 -16.73 -12.62 -2.83
C TYR A 56 -17.85 -13.20 -3.69
N GLU A 57 -17.70 -13.18 -5.00
CA GLU A 57 -18.58 -13.90 -5.92
C GLU A 57 -17.83 -15.17 -6.33
N ASN A 58 -18.32 -16.34 -5.90
CA ASN A 58 -17.67 -17.61 -6.22
C ASN A 58 -17.91 -17.98 -7.70
N SER A 59 -17.03 -17.50 -8.57
CA SER A 59 -17.03 -17.87 -10.00
C SER A 59 -16.42 -19.23 -10.29
N THR A 60 -15.97 -19.95 -9.25
CA THR A 60 -15.37 -21.29 -9.37
C THR A 60 -16.35 -22.41 -9.04
N GLU A 61 -17.60 -22.09 -8.69
CA GLU A 61 -18.66 -23.09 -8.58
C GLU A 61 -19.22 -23.40 -9.99
N PRO A 62 -18.85 -24.53 -10.62
CA PRO A 62 -19.56 -24.99 -11.79
C PRO A 62 -21.01 -25.28 -11.40
N TRP A 63 -21.95 -25.02 -12.31
CA TRP A 63 -23.32 -25.48 -12.13
C TRP A 63 -23.35 -27.01 -12.17
N VAL A 64 -23.34 -27.65 -11.00
CA VAL A 64 -23.49 -29.10 -10.87
C VAL A 64 -24.98 -29.42 -10.64
N PRO A 65 -25.66 -30.10 -11.58
CA PRO A 65 -26.99 -30.63 -11.30
C PRO A 65 -26.92 -31.55 -10.08
N ARG A 66 -27.87 -31.40 -9.13
CA ARG A 66 -27.92 -32.09 -7.82
C ARG A 66 -28.05 -33.64 -7.88
N ARG A 67 -27.68 -34.30 -8.99
CA ARG A 67 -27.87 -35.75 -9.20
C ARG A 67 -26.72 -36.39 -9.97
N LEU A 68 -25.47 -36.04 -9.70
CA LEU A 68 -24.32 -36.68 -10.37
C LEU A 68 -23.63 -37.80 -9.60
N PHE A 69 -24.02 -38.07 -8.35
CA PHE A 69 -23.62 -39.31 -7.68
C PHE A 69 -24.81 -39.88 -6.92
N GLY A 70 -25.56 -40.75 -7.61
CA GLY A 70 -26.51 -41.65 -6.98
C GLY A 70 -25.78 -42.89 -6.50
N TRP A 71 -25.49 -42.93 -5.19
CA TRP A 71 -25.31 -44.14 -4.41
C TRP A 71 -26.37 -44.13 -3.31
#